data_AF-A0AAE3H2Y9-F1
#
_entry.id   AF-A0AAE3H2Y9-F1
#
_cell.length_a   1.000
_cell.length_b   1.000
_cell.length_c   1.000
_cell.angle_alpha   90.00
_cell.angle_beta   90.00
_cell.angle_gamma   90.00
#
_symmetry.space_group_name_H-M   'P 1'
#
loop_
_entity.id
_entity.type
_entity.pdbx_description
1 polymer ?
#
loop_
_entity_poly.entity_id
_entity_poly.type
_entity_poly.pdbx_seq_one_letter_code
_entity_poly.pdbx_strand_id
1 'polypeptide(L)'
;MKLIFKNCIVLAATIFLASCNTKTETKTITSATELNETFKSITRQENLDFYKKDLQAWSKHFLHSNSVYWICVEDDVTLRATGWDDLNQFVSQWMKENPTPDSDTLLKQDTIDDFQVELSNGLAFVRYKKNHMMPDGKVKVLLESRTFKLVENDWKILGMTSAPGYATPKSTSNVFIHNDVQK
;
A
#
# COMPACT_ATOMS: atom_id res chain seq x y z
N MET A 1 57.87 9.17 -62.68
CA MET A 1 58.92 8.70 -61.74
C MET A 1 58.39 8.87 -60.31
N LYS A 2 58.22 7.74 -59.57
CA LYS A 2 57.90 7.56 -58.12
C LYS A 2 56.52 8.12 -57.65
N LEU A 3 55.46 7.38 -57.31
CA LEU A 3 55.19 6.24 -56.38
C LEU A 3 55.64 6.45 -54.92
N ILE A 4 54.68 6.35 -53.98
CA ILE A 4 54.63 5.62 -52.68
C ILE A 4 53.53 6.28 -51.80
N PHE A 5 52.31 5.71 -51.58
CA PHE A 5 51.87 4.61 -50.70
C PHE A 5 52.19 4.74 -49.19
N LYS A 6 51.17 4.92 -48.32
CA LYS A 6 50.79 4.00 -47.20
C LYS A 6 49.91 4.63 -46.10
N ASN A 7 48.81 3.92 -45.81
CA ASN A 7 48.26 3.51 -44.49
C ASN A 7 47.80 4.61 -43.50
N CYS A 8 46.70 4.50 -42.74
CA CYS A 8 46.23 3.36 -41.95
C CYS A 8 44.73 3.53 -41.56
N ILE A 9 43.99 2.42 -41.65
CA ILE A 9 43.05 1.92 -40.62
C ILE A 9 41.69 2.64 -40.44
N VAL A 10 40.71 2.10 -41.18
CA VAL A 10 39.40 1.59 -40.72
C VAL A 10 39.06 1.81 -39.24
N LEU A 11 37.97 2.52 -38.96
CA LEU A 11 37.14 2.23 -37.79
C LEU A 11 35.65 2.33 -38.16
N ALA A 12 35.07 1.16 -38.47
CA ALA A 12 33.64 0.99 -38.58
C ALA A 12 33.03 1.16 -37.18
N ALA A 13 32.24 2.22 -36.98
CA ALA A 13 31.42 2.39 -35.78
C ALA A 13 30.20 1.47 -35.90
N THR A 14 30.35 0.24 -35.40
CA THR A 14 29.25 -0.70 -35.18
C THR A 14 28.31 -0.14 -34.12
N ILE A 15 27.12 0.26 -34.58
CA ILE A 15 25.96 0.62 -33.75
C ILE A 15 25.53 -0.65 -33.00
N PHE A 16 25.93 -0.77 -31.74
CA PHE A 16 25.38 -1.76 -30.81
C PHE A 16 24.00 -1.27 -30.35
N LEU A 17 22.96 -1.60 -31.12
CA LEU A 17 21.59 -1.63 -30.62
C LEU A 17 21.43 -2.85 -29.70
N ALA A 18 22.01 -2.75 -28.49
CA ALA A 18 21.60 -3.59 -27.38
C ALA A 18 20.25 -3.06 -26.88
N SER A 19 19.18 -3.41 -27.61
CA SER A 19 17.81 -3.32 -27.10
C SER A 19 17.71 -4.28 -25.93
N CYS A 20 17.95 -3.76 -24.73
CA CYS A 20 17.76 -4.48 -23.49
C CYS A 20 16.25 -4.71 -23.34
N ASN A 21 15.76 -5.82 -23.87
CA ASN A 21 14.47 -6.37 -23.46
C ASN A 21 14.65 -6.88 -22.03
N THR A 22 14.58 -5.98 -21.05
CA THR A 22 14.26 -6.37 -19.68
C THR A 22 12.83 -6.91 -19.72
N LYS A 23 12.69 -8.21 -19.95
CA LYS A 23 11.51 -8.94 -19.52
C LYS A 23 11.40 -8.69 -18.02
N THR A 24 10.51 -7.79 -17.63
CA THR A 24 10.06 -7.68 -16.25
C THR A 24 9.42 -9.02 -15.92
N GLU A 25 10.14 -9.85 -15.18
CA GLU A 25 9.61 -11.10 -14.66
C GLU A 25 8.43 -10.76 -13.74
N THR A 26 7.22 -10.93 -14.25
CA THR A 26 6.03 -10.99 -13.41
C THR A 26 6.21 -12.21 -12.51
N LYS A 27 6.59 -11.98 -11.26
CA LYS A 27 6.70 -13.04 -10.25
C LYS A 27 5.31 -13.62 -10.03
N THR A 28 5.02 -14.76 -10.67
CA THR A 28 3.79 -15.51 -10.47
C THR A 28 3.72 -15.91 -9.00
N ILE A 29 2.78 -15.36 -8.25
CA ILE A 29 2.59 -15.73 -6.84
C ILE A 29 1.98 -17.13 -6.81
N THR A 30 2.71 -18.10 -6.27
CA THR A 30 2.41 -19.53 -6.40
C THR A 30 1.66 -20.14 -5.21
N SER A 31 1.57 -19.42 -4.08
CA SER A 31 0.87 -19.91 -2.88
C SER A 31 0.10 -18.81 -2.14
N ALA A 32 -0.94 -19.21 -1.41
CA ALA A 32 -1.72 -18.31 -0.55
C ALA A 32 -0.85 -17.64 0.53
N THR A 33 0.15 -18.34 1.04
CA THR A 33 1.11 -17.80 2.03
C THR A 33 1.96 -16.68 1.43
N GLU A 34 2.54 -16.90 0.25
CA GLU A 34 3.33 -15.87 -0.44
C GLU A 34 2.48 -14.66 -0.84
N LEU A 35 1.23 -14.90 -1.23
CA LEU A 35 0.26 -13.85 -1.53
C LEU A 35 0.00 -12.98 -0.30
N ASN A 36 -0.35 -13.61 0.82
CA ASN A 36 -0.62 -12.92 2.07
C ASN A 36 0.60 -12.10 2.52
N GLU A 37 1.79 -12.68 2.55
CA GLU A 37 2.99 -11.96 2.97
C GLU A 37 3.36 -10.79 2.04
N THR A 38 3.09 -10.92 0.73
CA THR A 38 3.30 -9.82 -0.22
C THR A 38 2.44 -8.61 0.13
N PHE A 39 1.12 -8.79 0.24
CA PHE A 39 0.21 -7.68 0.55
C PHE A 39 0.33 -7.19 1.98
N LYS A 40 0.71 -8.08 2.92
CA LYS A 40 1.01 -7.71 4.30
C LYS A 40 2.25 -6.82 4.37
N SER A 41 3.28 -7.11 3.57
CA SER A 41 4.48 -6.29 3.46
C SER A 41 4.18 -4.90 2.88
N ILE A 42 3.44 -4.83 1.76
CA ILE A 42 3.01 -3.56 1.16
C ILE A 42 2.22 -2.72 2.18
N THR A 43 1.28 -3.36 2.86
CA THR A 43 0.45 -2.72 3.90
C THR A 43 1.30 -2.18 5.05
N ARG A 44 2.28 -2.95 5.53
CA ARG A 44 3.19 -2.49 6.59
C ARG A 44 4.02 -1.30 6.14
N GLN A 45 4.57 -1.34 4.93
CA GLN A 45 5.37 -0.24 4.41
C GLN A 45 4.55 1.05 4.27
N GLU A 46 3.33 0.96 3.75
CA GLU A 46 2.44 2.12 3.68
C GLU A 46 2.13 2.71 5.06
N ASN A 47 1.83 1.87 6.06
CA ASN A 47 1.61 2.34 7.43
C ASN A 47 2.86 3.04 7.97
N LEU A 48 4.04 2.45 7.78
CA LEU A 48 5.30 3.03 8.23
C LEU A 48 5.54 4.42 7.62
N ASP A 49 5.31 4.56 6.31
CA ASP A 49 5.49 5.84 5.63
C ASP A 49 4.49 6.89 6.14
N PHE A 50 3.24 6.49 6.43
CA PHE A 50 2.23 7.35 7.03
C PHE A 50 2.65 7.87 8.41
N TYR A 51 3.01 6.96 9.32
CA TYR A 51 3.36 7.34 10.69
C TYR A 51 4.71 8.05 10.81
N LYS A 52 5.60 7.84 9.83
CA LYS A 52 6.85 8.62 9.68
C LYS A 52 6.63 10.01 9.09
N LYS A 53 5.39 10.36 8.73
CA LYS A 53 5.02 11.63 8.07
C LYS A 53 5.73 11.83 6.73
N ASP A 54 6.09 10.74 6.03
CA ASP A 54 6.69 10.81 4.70
C ASP A 54 5.59 10.80 3.64
N LEU A 55 5.03 11.98 3.37
CA LEU A 55 3.96 12.15 2.37
C LEU A 55 4.40 11.64 0.99
N GLN A 56 5.66 11.82 0.61
CA GLN A 56 6.15 11.41 -0.69
C GLN A 56 6.23 9.88 -0.81
N ALA A 57 6.77 9.19 0.20
CA ALA A 57 6.79 7.74 0.22
C ALA A 57 5.38 7.16 0.35
N TRP A 58 4.58 7.70 1.27
CA TRP A 58 3.20 7.26 1.50
C TRP A 58 2.34 7.36 0.22
N SER A 59 2.43 8.49 -0.48
CA SER A 59 1.66 8.71 -1.71
C SER A 59 1.95 7.70 -2.82
N LYS A 60 3.15 7.11 -2.86
CA LYS A 60 3.52 6.11 -3.89
C LYS A 60 2.77 4.80 -3.74
N HIS A 61 2.21 4.50 -2.57
CA HIS A 61 1.40 3.30 -2.37
C HIS A 61 0.01 3.41 -2.98
N PHE A 62 -0.47 4.62 -3.25
CA PHE A 62 -1.82 4.87 -3.75
C PHE A 62 -1.87 5.03 -5.27
N LEU A 63 -3.01 4.71 -5.86
CA LEU A 63 -3.29 5.00 -7.25
C LEU A 63 -3.59 6.49 -7.41
N HIS A 64 -2.92 7.21 -8.30
CA HIS A 64 -3.21 8.65 -8.48
C HIS A 64 -4.35 8.84 -9.49
N SER A 65 -5.59 8.61 -9.05
CA SER A 65 -6.78 8.70 -9.90
C SER A 65 -8.04 9.14 -9.16
N ASN A 66 -9.05 9.59 -9.91
CA ASN A 66 -10.38 9.93 -9.39
C ASN A 66 -11.16 8.71 -8.85
N SER A 67 -10.69 7.49 -9.10
CA SER A 67 -11.32 6.26 -8.62
C SER A 67 -10.86 5.84 -7.23
N VAL A 68 -9.88 6.54 -6.64
CA VAL A 68 -9.46 6.24 -5.27
C VAL A 68 -10.57 6.53 -4.29
N TYR A 69 -10.72 5.67 -3.28
CA TYR A 69 -11.66 5.90 -2.21
C TYR A 69 -11.07 5.54 -0.86
N TRP A 70 -11.26 6.42 0.12
CA TRP A 70 -10.72 6.24 1.45
C TRP A 70 -11.78 6.61 2.49
N ILE A 71 -12.01 5.70 3.45
CA ILE A 71 -12.83 5.94 4.64
C ILE A 71 -12.00 5.58 5.87
N CYS A 72 -12.04 6.46 6.87
CA CYS A 72 -11.70 6.09 8.24
C CYS A 72 -12.88 6.41 9.15
N VAL A 73 -13.33 5.40 9.88
CA VAL A 73 -14.35 5.54 10.93
C VAL A 73 -13.64 5.62 12.27
N GLU A 74 -13.94 6.67 13.01
CA GLU A 74 -13.49 6.91 14.38
C GLU A 74 -14.71 6.93 15.31
N ASP A 75 -14.48 7.03 16.63
CA ASP A 75 -15.57 6.99 17.62
C ASP A 75 -16.56 8.15 17.48
N ASP A 76 -16.08 9.32 17.04
CA ASP A 76 -16.82 10.57 16.99
C ASP A 76 -16.94 11.17 15.57
N VAL A 77 -16.15 10.67 14.62
CA VAL A 77 -16.09 11.22 13.26
C VAL A 77 -15.96 10.11 12.21
N THR A 78 -16.51 10.36 11.02
CA THR A 78 -16.19 9.58 9.82
C THR A 78 -15.49 10.49 8.83
N LEU A 79 -14.25 10.14 8.52
CA LEU A 79 -13.42 10.83 7.55
C LEU A 79 -13.54 10.12 6.21
N ARG A 80 -13.67 10.88 5.13
CA ARG A 80 -13.75 10.33 3.77
C ARG A 80 -13.01 11.20 2.77
N ALA A 81 -12.43 10.56 1.77
CA ALA A 81 -11.90 11.21 0.58
C ALA A 81 -12.33 10.44 -0.67
N THR A 82 -12.71 11.17 -1.72
CA THR A 82 -13.13 10.59 -3.01
C THR A 82 -12.23 11.12 -4.11
N GLY A 83 -11.40 10.25 -4.66
CA GLY A 83 -10.34 10.61 -5.59
C GLY A 83 -9.03 10.94 -4.89
N TRP A 84 -7.96 10.89 -5.67
CA TRP A 84 -6.60 11.14 -5.19
C TRP A 84 -6.38 12.56 -4.68
N ASP A 85 -6.90 13.58 -5.37
CA ASP A 85 -6.67 14.97 -5.00
C ASP A 85 -7.24 15.30 -3.61
N ASP A 86 -8.48 14.86 -3.33
CA ASP A 86 -9.12 14.98 -2.02
C ASP A 86 -8.29 14.29 -0.92
N LEU A 87 -7.85 13.05 -1.18
CA LEU A 87 -7.11 12.25 -0.22
C LEU A 87 -5.74 12.89 0.07
N ASN A 88 -5.01 13.29 -0.98
CA ASN A 88 -3.71 13.91 -0.85
C ASN A 88 -3.81 15.26 -0.15
N GLN A 89 -4.83 16.08 -0.45
CA GLN A 89 -5.06 17.33 0.26
C GLN A 89 -5.32 17.08 1.75
N PHE A 90 -6.21 16.14 2.08
CA PHE A 90 -6.52 15.79 3.47
C PHE A 90 -5.28 15.30 4.23
N VAL A 91 -4.58 14.30 3.71
CA VAL A 91 -3.42 13.70 4.40
C VAL A 91 -2.26 14.69 4.49
N SER A 92 -2.00 15.46 3.43
CA SER A 92 -0.95 16.49 3.47
C SER A 92 -1.23 17.58 4.51
N GLN A 93 -2.49 18.01 4.65
CA GLN A 93 -2.88 18.96 5.67
C GLN A 93 -2.75 18.35 7.07
N TRP A 94 -3.25 17.13 7.27
CA TRP A 94 -3.16 16.45 8.55
C TRP A 94 -1.71 16.22 9.00
N MET A 95 -0.81 15.83 8.09
CA MET A 95 0.62 15.66 8.40
C MET A 95 1.30 16.98 8.75
N LYS A 96 0.90 18.11 8.16
CA LYS A 96 1.39 19.45 8.53
C LYS A 96 0.92 19.86 9.93
N GLU A 97 -0.34 19.56 10.25
CA GLU A 97 -0.94 19.84 11.56
C GLU A 97 -0.41 18.90 12.65
N ASN A 98 0.06 17.71 12.27
CA ASN A 98 0.58 16.67 13.17
C ASN A 98 2.00 16.25 12.73
N PRO A 99 3.01 17.14 12.87
CA PRO A 99 4.32 16.96 12.24
C PRO A 99 5.22 15.95 12.95
N THR A 100 4.91 15.60 14.20
CA THR A 100 5.72 14.67 14.99
C THR A 100 5.52 13.24 14.49
N PRO A 101 6.57 12.56 14.01
CA PRO A 101 6.50 11.14 13.66
C PRO A 101 6.27 10.27 14.90
N ASP A 102 5.58 9.16 14.71
CA ASP A 102 5.52 8.15 15.76
C ASP A 102 6.89 7.49 15.91
N SER A 103 7.24 7.09 17.13
CA SER A 103 8.51 6.39 17.35
C SER A 103 8.50 5.02 16.67
N ASP A 104 9.64 4.61 16.10
CA ASP A 104 9.82 3.26 15.54
C ASP A 104 9.49 2.16 16.56
N THR A 105 9.65 2.44 17.86
CA THR A 105 9.30 1.53 18.95
C THR A 105 7.80 1.29 19.07
N LEU A 106 6.96 2.32 18.86
CA LEU A 106 5.50 2.18 18.84
C LEU A 106 5.07 1.41 17.59
N LEU A 107 5.63 1.77 16.43
CA LEU A 107 5.28 1.13 15.15
C LEU A 107 5.64 -0.36 15.09
N LYS A 108 6.69 -0.79 15.81
CA LYS A 108 7.06 -2.21 15.93
C LYS A 108 6.10 -3.03 16.78
N GLN A 109 5.26 -2.38 17.59
CA GLN A 109 4.28 -3.05 18.44
C GLN A 109 2.95 -3.30 17.71
N ASP A 110 2.75 -2.67 16.55
CA ASP A 110 1.58 -2.94 15.72
C ASP A 110 1.60 -4.38 15.19
N THR A 111 0.47 -5.09 15.36
CA THR A 111 0.30 -6.43 14.79
C THR A 111 -0.81 -6.45 13.75
N ILE A 112 -0.65 -7.34 12.77
CA ILE A 112 -1.62 -7.59 11.70
C ILE A 112 -2.00 -9.06 11.77
N ASP A 113 -3.26 -9.30 12.11
CA ASP A 113 -3.88 -10.61 12.33
C ASP A 113 -4.99 -10.86 11.30
N ASP A 114 -5.42 -12.12 11.15
CA ASP A 114 -6.53 -12.53 10.27
C ASP A 114 -6.42 -11.99 8.83
N PHE A 115 -5.20 -11.92 8.31
CA PHE A 115 -4.90 -11.35 7.00
C PHE A 115 -5.36 -12.29 5.90
N GLN A 116 -6.24 -11.81 5.03
CA GLN A 116 -6.76 -12.55 3.89
C GLN A 116 -6.68 -11.72 2.62
N VAL A 117 -6.34 -12.40 1.52
CA VAL A 117 -6.25 -11.81 0.19
C VAL A 117 -7.07 -12.65 -0.79
N GLU A 118 -7.87 -11.99 -1.60
CA GLU A 118 -8.54 -12.57 -2.76
C GLU A 118 -8.12 -11.80 -4.02
N LEU A 119 -7.73 -12.51 -5.08
CA LEU A 119 -7.35 -11.91 -6.36
C LEU A 119 -8.47 -12.07 -7.39
N SER A 120 -8.78 -10.99 -8.12
CA SER A 120 -9.70 -11.05 -9.25
C SER A 120 -9.42 -9.93 -10.25
N ASN A 121 -9.24 -10.27 -11.53
CA ASN A 121 -9.13 -9.32 -12.64
C ASN A 121 -8.15 -8.14 -12.42
N GLY A 122 -6.93 -8.43 -11.93
CA GLY A 122 -5.93 -7.40 -11.66
C GLY A 122 -6.22 -6.55 -10.41
N LEU A 123 -7.18 -6.98 -9.58
CA LEU A 123 -7.45 -6.45 -8.26
C LEU A 123 -7.04 -7.46 -7.19
N ALA A 124 -6.67 -6.93 -6.02
CA ALA A 124 -6.54 -7.71 -4.80
C ALA A 124 -7.43 -7.11 -3.71
N PHE A 125 -8.32 -7.92 -3.16
CA PHE A 125 -9.17 -7.58 -2.04
C PHE A 125 -8.53 -8.11 -0.77
N VAL A 126 -8.20 -7.21 0.14
CA VAL A 126 -7.47 -7.50 1.35
C VAL A 126 -8.32 -7.12 2.55
N ARG A 127 -8.35 -7.99 3.55
CA ARG A 127 -8.92 -7.69 4.86
C ARG A 127 -8.02 -8.20 5.96
N TYR A 128 -7.98 -7.49 7.07
CA TYR A 128 -7.20 -7.88 8.25
C TYR A 128 -7.68 -7.15 9.50
N LYS A 129 -7.26 -7.66 10.65
CA LYS A 129 -7.35 -6.98 11.93
C LYS A 129 -5.99 -6.35 12.24
N LYS A 130 -5.98 -5.07 12.61
CA LYS A 130 -4.79 -4.36 13.10
C LYS A 130 -4.95 -4.08 14.59
N ASN A 131 -3.94 -4.43 15.36
CA ASN A 131 -3.82 -3.96 16.74
C ASN A 131 -2.80 -2.82 16.73
N HIS A 132 -3.28 -1.59 16.87
CA HIS A 132 -2.46 -0.39 16.81
C HIS A 132 -2.10 0.08 18.22
N MET A 133 -0.81 0.24 18.51
CA MET A 133 -0.35 0.74 19.81
C MET A 133 -0.41 2.26 19.85
N MET A 134 -1.29 2.80 20.68
CA MET A 134 -1.45 4.25 20.87
C MET A 134 -0.34 4.79 21.78
N PRO A 135 -0.02 6.11 21.71
CA PRO A 135 0.97 6.73 22.58
C PRO A 135 0.67 6.63 24.09
N ASP A 136 -0.60 6.44 24.48
CA ASP A 136 -1.00 6.24 25.88
C ASP A 136 -0.84 4.79 26.37
N GLY A 137 -0.28 3.91 25.52
CA GLY A 137 -0.05 2.50 25.81
C GLY A 137 -1.28 1.60 25.62
N LYS A 138 -2.41 2.14 25.18
CA LYS A 138 -3.59 1.32 24.85
C LYS A 138 -3.51 0.76 23.44
N VAL A 139 -4.09 -0.41 23.27
CA VAL A 139 -4.23 -1.04 21.96
C VAL A 139 -5.58 -0.67 21.36
N LYS A 140 -5.56 -0.01 20.21
CA LYS A 140 -6.74 0.22 19.38
C LYS A 140 -6.87 -0.90 18.35
N VAL A 141 -7.95 -1.66 18.43
CA VAL A 141 -8.26 -2.69 17.43
C VAL A 141 -8.99 -2.06 16.26
N LEU A 142 -8.47 -2.28 15.05
CA LEU A 142 -9.04 -1.80 13.80
C LEU A 142 -9.37 -2.98 12.88
N LEU A 143 -10.52 -2.90 12.23
CA LEU A 143 -10.89 -3.73 11.08
C LEU A 143 -10.54 -2.96 9.82
N GLU A 144 -9.70 -3.56 9.00
CA GLU A 144 -9.12 -2.91 7.84
C GLU A 144 -9.52 -3.67 6.58
N SER A 145 -9.89 -2.93 5.55
CA SER A 145 -10.06 -3.45 4.20
C SER A 145 -9.32 -2.57 3.21
N ARG A 146 -8.66 -3.20 2.24
CA ARG A 146 -7.98 -2.52 1.14
C ARG A 146 -8.32 -3.21 -0.18
N THR A 147 -8.48 -2.41 -1.22
CA THR A 147 -8.48 -2.88 -2.60
C THR A 147 -7.22 -2.37 -3.27
N PHE A 148 -6.41 -3.27 -3.80
CA PHE A 148 -5.25 -2.94 -4.62
C PHE A 148 -5.57 -3.16 -6.10
N LYS A 149 -4.99 -2.33 -6.96
CA LYS A 149 -5.03 -2.47 -8.41
C LYS A 149 -3.61 -2.63 -8.94
N LEU A 150 -3.40 -3.63 -9.79
CA LEU A 150 -2.15 -3.82 -10.50
C LEU A 150 -2.03 -2.77 -11.62
N VAL A 151 -0.97 -1.96 -11.59
CA VAL A 151 -0.64 -0.93 -12.59
C VAL A 151 0.84 -1.04 -12.91
N GLU A 152 1.17 -1.29 -14.18
CA GLU A 152 2.57 -1.34 -14.65
C GLU A 152 3.47 -2.29 -13.82
N ASN A 153 2.92 -3.43 -13.38
CA ASN A 153 3.54 -4.42 -12.51
C ASN A 153 3.73 -4.00 -11.03
N ASP A 154 3.09 -2.92 -10.59
CA ASP A 154 3.07 -2.51 -9.19
C ASP A 154 1.65 -2.48 -8.62
N TRP A 155 1.50 -2.87 -7.36
CA TRP A 155 0.21 -2.88 -6.67
C TRP A 155 -0.03 -1.55 -6.00
N LYS A 156 -1.07 -0.83 -6.45
CA LYS A 156 -1.47 0.46 -5.89
C LYS A 156 -2.78 0.35 -5.13
N ILE A 157 -2.88 1.00 -3.97
CA ILE A 157 -4.11 1.11 -3.20
C ILE A 157 -5.11 1.94 -4.01
N LEU A 158 -6.22 1.28 -4.37
CA LEU A 158 -7.40 1.88 -4.98
C LEU A 158 -8.43 2.24 -3.92
N GLY A 159 -8.59 1.39 -2.90
CA GLY A 159 -9.60 1.57 -1.86
C GLY A 159 -9.04 1.27 -0.49
N MET A 160 -9.44 2.03 0.52
CA MET A 160 -9.14 1.74 1.93
C MET A 160 -10.35 2.06 2.80
N THR A 161 -10.63 1.17 3.76
CA THR A 161 -11.59 1.41 4.84
C THR A 161 -10.99 0.91 6.14
N SER A 162 -10.94 1.80 7.13
CA SER A 162 -10.57 1.47 8.51
C SER A 162 -11.75 1.78 9.42
N ALA A 163 -12.03 0.88 10.37
CA ALA A 163 -13.07 1.09 11.38
C ALA A 163 -12.67 0.44 12.71
N PRO A 164 -13.23 0.86 13.85
CA PRO A 164 -12.98 0.21 15.12
C PRO A 164 -13.47 -1.23 15.10
N GLY A 165 -12.70 -2.14 15.70
CA GLY A 165 -13.10 -3.55 15.88
C GLY A 165 -14.14 -3.78 16.97
N TYR A 166 -14.67 -2.71 17.55
CA TYR A 166 -15.72 -2.72 18.56
C TYR A 166 -16.88 -1.85 18.08
N ALA A 167 -18.08 -2.12 18.60
CA ALA A 167 -19.22 -1.23 18.39
C ALA A 167 -18.98 0.07 19.13
N THR A 168 -19.07 1.21 18.45
CA THR A 168 -19.02 2.52 19.12
C THR A 168 -20.24 2.64 20.05
N PRO A 169 -20.15 3.36 21.19
CA PRO A 169 -21.22 3.40 22.20
C PRO A 169 -22.59 3.87 21.69
N LYS A 170 -22.63 4.56 20.54
CA LYS A 170 -23.86 5.05 19.89
C LYS A 170 -24.29 4.19 18.69
N SER A 171 -23.55 3.14 18.36
CA SER A 171 -23.87 2.23 17.27
C SER A 171 -24.77 1.10 17.78
N THR A 172 -25.92 0.91 17.14
CA THR A 172 -26.66 -0.35 17.25
C THR A 172 -25.95 -1.35 16.36
N SER A 173 -25.12 -2.21 16.94
CA SER A 173 -24.46 -3.30 16.24
C SER A 173 -25.50 -4.28 15.67
N ASN A 174 -25.97 -4.02 14.45
CA ASN A 174 -26.77 -4.95 13.66
C ASN A 174 -25.87 -5.91 12.85
N VAL A 175 -24.70 -6.25 13.40
CA VAL A 175 -23.84 -7.28 12.82
C VAL A 175 -24.50 -8.62 13.12
N PHE A 176 -24.77 -9.42 12.08
CA PHE A 176 -25.05 -10.84 12.25
C PHE A 176 -23.80 -11.48 12.87
N ILE A 177 -23.78 -11.59 14.20
CA ILE A 177 -22.80 -12.40 14.91
C ILE A 177 -23.20 -13.84 14.59
N HIS A 178 -22.45 -14.52 13.71
CA HIS A 178 -22.45 -15.97 13.68
C HIS A 178 -21.88 -16.42 15.03
N ASN A 179 -22.76 -16.66 16.01
CA ASN A 179 -22.37 -17.41 17.19
C ASN A 179 -21.98 -18.80 16.68
N ASP A 180 -20.68 -19.12 16.71
CA ASP A 180 -20.22 -20.48 16.46
C ASP A 180 -20.93 -21.40 17.44
N VAL A 181 -21.91 -22.15 16.94
CA VAL A 181 -22.55 -23.23 17.67
C VAL A 181 -21.50 -24.33 17.78
N GLN A 182 -20.87 -24.43 18.94
CA GLN A 182 -20.10 -25.60 19.35
C GLN A 182 -20.98 -26.83 19.15
N LYS A 183 -20.55 -27.74 18.27
CA LYS A 183 -21.08 -29.10 18.16
C LYS A 183 -20.18 -30.05 18.93
#